data_AF-A0A7T4WLZ0-F1
#
_entry.id   AF-A0A7T4WLZ0-F1
#
_cell.length_a   1.000
_cell.length_b   1.000
_cell.length_c   1.000
_cell.angle_alpha   90.00
_cell.angle_beta   90.00
_cell.angle_gamma   90.00
#
_symmetry.space_group_name_H-M   'P 1'
#
loop_
_entity.id
_entity.type
_entity.pdbx_description
1 polymer ?
#
loop_
_entity_poly.entity_id
_entity_poly.type
_entity_poly.pdbx_seq_one_letter_code
_entity_poly.pdbx_strand_id
1 'polypeptide(L)'
;MAPTIPVVGQGIGGRAKDEASAPLETHDFLERSRGVDDAMALQGDLSGCLESGSLRHRPRHGRSLKAVSALDRVAVNKRGAGEGTRIDMRSIPIKPGWKTGPKLIAPMVLITLLTGCSSGNDRLEVREPAGPTASPEVVIGHAKGRTQRTEREIAEVVPERSRIRQQEKGTLFPCGEHQRQWAGGTDVVVTGEPDMDAVVAVVEQEWAGRSGWAIDKRQDTVGLATIDISTDDGEGYLVSRGTEVRTVHIRSSSSCFAVPEVFFGGGAW
;
A
#
# COMPACT_ATOMS: atom_id res chain seq x y z
N MET A 1 -40.94 57.40 -20.97
CA MET A 1 -40.33 56.60 -19.89
C MET A 1 -38.90 56.30 -20.31
N ALA A 2 -37.91 56.83 -19.59
CA ALA A 2 -36.49 56.47 -19.72
C ALA A 2 -36.14 55.45 -18.59
N PRO A 3 -35.02 54.69 -18.66
CA PRO A 3 -33.67 55.27 -18.53
C PRO A 3 -32.70 54.78 -19.64
N THR A 4 -31.83 55.62 -20.20
CA THR A 4 -30.62 56.25 -19.63
C THR A 4 -29.50 55.25 -19.33
N ILE A 5 -28.53 55.16 -20.24
CA ILE A 5 -27.23 54.47 -20.06
C ILE A 5 -26.20 55.53 -19.67
N PRO A 6 -25.50 55.42 -18.52
CA PRO A 6 -24.34 56.25 -18.26
C PRO A 6 -23.05 55.62 -18.81
N VAL A 7 -22.28 56.50 -19.42
CA VAL A 7 -20.96 56.36 -20.03
C VAL A 7 -19.87 56.65 -18.98
N VAL A 8 -18.81 55.83 -19.01
CA VAL A 8 -17.38 56.10 -18.71
C VAL A 8 -17.01 56.83 -17.41
N GLY A 9 -16.17 56.16 -16.62
CA GLY A 9 -15.31 56.75 -15.60
C GLY A 9 -13.91 56.15 -15.66
N GLN A 10 -13.02 56.83 -16.37
CA GLN A 10 -11.60 56.54 -16.50
C GLN A 10 -10.88 57.13 -15.27
N GLY A 11 -10.27 56.27 -14.45
CA GLY A 11 -9.50 56.67 -13.28
C GLY A 11 -8.03 56.28 -13.44
N ILE A 12 -7.22 57.25 -13.87
CA ILE A 12 -5.75 57.19 -13.94
C ILE A 12 -5.22 57.91 -12.69
N GLY A 13 -4.25 57.29 -12.01
CA GLY A 13 -3.48 57.88 -10.90
C GLY A 13 -3.34 56.86 -9.78
N GLY A 14 -2.20 56.23 -9.51
CA GLY A 14 -0.82 56.64 -9.71
C GLY A 14 -0.16 56.59 -8.35
N ARG A 15 0.82 55.72 -8.14
CA ARG A 15 1.96 55.94 -7.23
C ARG A 15 2.99 54.83 -7.42
N ALA A 16 4.06 55.19 -8.09
CA ALA A 16 5.34 54.52 -7.99
C ALA A 16 5.80 54.51 -6.53
N LYS A 17 6.26 53.36 -6.07
CA LYS A 17 7.39 53.27 -5.15
C LYS A 17 8.25 52.10 -5.61
N ASP A 18 9.37 52.48 -6.20
CA ASP A 18 10.60 51.72 -6.21
C ASP A 18 10.93 51.25 -4.79
N GLU A 19 11.21 49.98 -4.62
CA GLU A 19 12.20 49.52 -3.65
C GLU A 19 12.80 48.18 -4.11
N ALA A 20 14.04 48.29 -4.56
CA ALA A 20 15.14 47.32 -4.54
C ALA A 20 14.76 45.82 -4.50
N SER A 21 14.95 45.07 -5.58
CA SER A 21 16.24 44.43 -5.90
C SER A 21 16.96 43.84 -4.68
N ALA A 22 16.73 42.54 -4.44
CA ALA A 22 17.69 41.65 -3.81
C ALA A 22 17.87 40.41 -4.71
N PRO A 23 19.10 39.92 -4.91
CA PRO A 23 19.45 39.01 -5.99
C PRO A 23 19.03 37.57 -5.72
N LEU A 24 18.66 36.88 -6.81
CA LEU A 24 18.69 35.43 -6.91
C LEU A 24 20.12 34.94 -6.68
N GLU A 25 20.39 34.37 -5.51
CA GLU A 25 21.46 33.38 -5.36
C GLU A 25 20.85 31.99 -5.49
N THR A 26 20.80 31.51 -6.73
CA THR A 26 20.94 30.09 -7.02
C THR A 26 22.40 29.71 -6.74
N HIS A 27 22.68 29.00 -5.65
CA HIS A 27 23.80 28.05 -5.52
C HIS A 27 23.65 27.23 -4.22
N ASP A 28 24.01 25.95 -4.29
CA ASP A 28 24.20 24.97 -3.21
C ASP A 28 22.99 24.38 -2.48
N PHE A 29 22.32 23.45 -3.18
CA PHE A 29 21.63 22.31 -2.57
C PHE A 29 22.40 21.02 -2.83
N LEU A 30 23.65 20.96 -2.35
CA LEU A 30 24.50 19.77 -2.33
C LEU A 30 25.46 19.85 -1.13
N GLU A 31 24.94 19.69 0.09
CA GLU A 31 25.64 19.10 1.25
C GLU A 31 24.74 19.19 2.49
N ARG A 32 23.93 18.16 2.75
CA ARG A 32 23.44 17.87 4.10
C ARG A 32 23.17 16.39 4.28
N SER A 33 24.23 15.61 4.11
CA SER A 33 24.30 14.19 4.46
C SER A 33 25.62 13.94 5.20
N ARG A 34 25.84 14.67 6.30
CA ARG A 34 26.80 14.32 7.36
C ARG A 34 26.23 14.80 8.69
N GLY A 35 26.10 13.89 9.65
CA GLY A 35 25.69 14.23 11.02
C GLY A 35 24.69 13.27 11.65
N VAL A 36 24.95 11.96 11.61
CA VAL A 36 24.47 11.03 12.65
C VAL A 36 25.63 10.08 13.00
N ASP A 37 26.73 10.68 13.44
CA ASP A 37 27.74 10.01 14.27
C ASP A 37 27.77 10.80 15.58
N ASP A 38 27.02 10.34 16.58
CA ASP A 38 27.26 10.56 18.01
C ASP A 38 26.08 10.02 18.84
N ALA A 39 26.10 8.71 19.10
CA ALA A 39 25.41 8.11 20.24
C ALA A 39 25.98 6.72 20.56
N MET A 40 27.29 6.66 20.82
CA MET A 40 27.91 5.55 21.54
C MET A 40 28.70 6.12 22.71
N ALA A 41 28.16 6.02 23.92
CA ALA A 41 28.91 5.87 25.18
C ALA A 41 27.96 5.88 26.38
N LEU A 42 27.42 4.72 26.75
CA LEU A 42 27.23 4.34 28.16
C LEU A 42 27.28 2.81 28.24
N GLN A 43 28.51 2.28 28.29
CA GLN A 43 28.80 0.97 28.87
C GLN A 43 28.58 1.09 30.38
N GLY A 44 27.49 0.49 30.86
CA GLY A 44 27.25 0.20 32.26
C GLY A 44 27.30 -1.31 32.46
N ASP A 45 28.40 -1.72 33.08
CA ASP A 45 28.76 -3.03 33.61
C ASP A 45 27.61 -3.77 34.32
N LEU A 46 27.29 -4.99 33.89
CA LEU A 46 26.62 -6.01 34.70
C LEU A 46 27.18 -7.40 34.35
N SER A 47 28.42 -7.62 34.76
CA SER A 47 28.88 -8.97 35.11
C SER A 47 28.20 -9.43 36.41
N GLY A 48 27.59 -10.61 36.38
CA GLY A 48 27.35 -11.41 37.58
C GLY A 48 25.89 -11.72 37.87
N CYS A 49 25.46 -12.94 37.52
CA CYS A 49 24.93 -13.89 38.49
C CYS A 49 24.80 -15.27 37.83
N LEU A 50 25.62 -16.20 38.33
CA LEU A 50 25.50 -17.64 38.17
C LEU A 50 24.18 -18.10 38.81
N GLU A 51 23.34 -18.84 38.06
CA GLU A 51 22.42 -19.79 38.67
C GLU A 51 22.39 -21.10 37.87
N SER A 52 23.23 -22.03 38.32
CA SER A 52 23.08 -23.46 38.07
C SER A 52 21.94 -23.97 38.96
N GLY A 53 20.78 -24.25 38.36
CA GLY A 53 19.60 -24.74 39.06
C GLY A 53 18.91 -25.88 38.32
N SER A 54 19.43 -27.10 38.48
CA SER A 54 18.79 -28.34 38.06
C SER A 54 17.52 -28.59 38.90
N LEU A 55 16.33 -28.55 38.28
CA LEU A 55 15.08 -28.93 38.93
C LEU A 55 14.15 -29.72 37.98
N ARG A 56 14.35 -31.04 38.04
CA ARG A 56 13.38 -32.15 38.02
C ARG A 56 11.99 -31.88 37.42
N HIS A 57 11.73 -32.64 36.37
CA HIS A 57 10.42 -33.15 35.95
C HIS A 57 9.49 -33.53 37.12
N ARG A 58 8.25 -33.04 37.06
CA ARG A 58 7.05 -33.76 37.51
C ARG A 58 5.89 -33.52 36.54
N PRO A 59 5.11 -34.56 36.19
CA PRO A 59 3.92 -34.43 35.37
C PRO A 59 2.75 -33.97 36.25
N ARG A 60 1.96 -32.98 35.79
CA ARG A 60 0.70 -32.61 36.45
C ARG A 60 -0.48 -33.09 35.63
N HIS A 61 -1.23 -33.98 36.28
CA HIS A 61 -2.53 -34.51 35.91
C HIS A 61 -3.49 -33.47 35.37
N GLY A 62 -4.21 -33.87 34.31
CA GLY A 62 -5.39 -33.19 33.82
C GLY A 62 -6.49 -33.10 34.88
N ARG A 63 -7.10 -31.92 34.97
CA ARG A 63 -8.44 -31.75 35.51
C ARG A 63 -9.29 -31.04 34.46
N SER A 64 -10.26 -31.81 33.99
CA SER A 64 -11.46 -31.37 33.30
C SER A 64 -12.18 -30.34 34.18
N LEU A 65 -12.37 -29.13 33.67
CA LEU A 65 -13.31 -28.17 34.22
C LEU A 65 -14.39 -27.95 33.16
N LYS A 66 -15.56 -28.55 33.43
CA LYS A 66 -16.84 -28.14 32.86
C LYS A 66 -17.23 -26.82 33.51
N ALA A 67 -17.40 -25.77 32.71
CA ALA A 67 -18.13 -24.55 33.07
C ALA A 67 -19.26 -24.43 32.03
N VAL A 68 -20.47 -24.89 32.36
CA VAL A 68 -21.60 -24.09 32.83
C VAL A 68 -21.94 -22.97 31.86
N SER A 69 -22.70 -23.34 30.82
CA SER A 69 -23.48 -22.42 29.99
C SER A 69 -24.78 -22.09 30.72
N ALA A 70 -24.92 -20.84 31.16
CA ALA A 70 -26.21 -20.24 31.45
C ALA A 70 -26.04 -18.72 31.46
N LEU A 71 -26.62 -18.04 30.47
CA LEU A 71 -27.25 -16.72 30.63
C LEU A 71 -28.08 -16.39 29.38
N ASP A 72 -29.04 -15.53 29.63
CA ASP A 72 -30.38 -15.49 29.07
C ASP A 72 -30.56 -14.95 27.65
N ARG A 73 -31.58 -15.53 27.01
CA ARG A 73 -32.66 -14.90 26.24
C ARG A 73 -32.49 -13.41 25.89
N VAL A 74 -32.32 -13.14 24.60
CA VAL A 74 -32.94 -11.98 23.95
C VAL A 74 -33.84 -12.50 22.82
N ALA A 75 -35.14 -12.29 23.00
CA ALA A 75 -36.18 -12.60 22.04
C ALA A 75 -36.07 -11.64 20.85
N VAL A 76 -35.75 -12.16 19.66
CA VAL A 76 -35.86 -11.42 18.40
C VAL A 76 -37.30 -11.52 17.90
N ASN A 77 -37.99 -10.38 18.02
CA ASN A 77 -39.34 -10.14 17.50
C ASN A 77 -39.29 -10.06 15.96
N LYS A 78 -39.57 -11.16 15.26
CA LYS A 78 -39.83 -11.15 13.81
C LYS A 78 -41.32 -10.86 13.55
N ARG A 79 -41.65 -9.59 13.37
CA ARG A 79 -42.88 -9.16 12.67
C ARG A 79 -42.55 -7.96 11.80
N GLY A 80 -42.67 -8.15 10.50
CA GLY A 80 -42.40 -7.16 9.46
C GLY A 80 -42.54 -7.79 8.09
N ALA A 81 -43.74 -8.31 7.81
CA ALA A 81 -44.16 -8.59 6.45
C ALA A 81 -44.30 -7.23 5.75
N GLY A 82 -43.43 -6.97 4.77
CA GLY A 82 -43.47 -5.79 3.91
C GLY A 82 -43.49 -6.25 2.46
N GLU A 83 -44.59 -5.91 1.78
CA GLU A 83 -44.88 -5.95 0.36
C GLU A 83 -43.78 -6.42 -0.61
N GLY A 84 -44.09 -7.46 -1.38
CA GLY A 84 -43.34 -7.86 -2.54
C GLY A 84 -43.38 -6.80 -3.63
N THR A 85 -42.22 -6.21 -3.93
CA THR A 85 -42.03 -5.48 -5.18
C THR A 85 -41.73 -6.50 -6.27
N ARG A 86 -42.77 -6.80 -7.05
CA ARG A 86 -42.72 -7.63 -8.26
C ARG A 86 -41.96 -6.84 -9.32
N ILE A 87 -40.66 -7.10 -9.48
CA ILE A 87 -39.88 -6.53 -10.59
C ILE A 87 -40.36 -7.21 -11.87
N ASP A 88 -41.06 -6.44 -12.70
CA ASP A 88 -41.50 -6.85 -14.03
C ASP A 88 -40.28 -7.03 -14.94
N MET A 89 -39.99 -8.29 -15.25
CA MET A 89 -38.83 -8.74 -16.03
C MET A 89 -39.17 -8.74 -17.53
N ARG A 90 -39.74 -7.64 -18.03
CA ARG A 90 -40.04 -7.46 -19.46
C ARG A 90 -39.24 -6.30 -20.01
N SER A 91 -38.49 -6.60 -21.07
CA SER A 91 -37.90 -5.67 -22.04
C SER A 91 -36.45 -5.23 -21.79
N ILE A 92 -35.49 -6.16 -21.86
CA ILE A 92 -34.12 -5.80 -22.25
C ILE A 92 -33.99 -6.04 -23.76
N PRO A 93 -33.80 -4.99 -24.59
CA PRO A 93 -33.55 -5.16 -26.02
C PRO A 93 -32.17 -5.77 -26.24
N ILE A 94 -32.17 -7.01 -26.75
CA ILE A 94 -30.99 -7.70 -27.27
C ILE A 94 -30.52 -6.92 -28.51
N LYS A 95 -29.38 -6.23 -28.43
CA LYS A 95 -28.72 -5.65 -29.61
C LYS A 95 -27.97 -6.76 -30.36
N PRO A 96 -28.27 -7.00 -31.66
CA PRO A 96 -27.51 -7.94 -32.47
C PRO A 96 -26.34 -7.23 -33.17
N GLY A 97 -25.18 -7.90 -33.20
CA GLY A 97 -24.28 -7.85 -34.35
C GLY A 97 -23.09 -6.90 -34.25
N TRP A 98 -21.99 -7.37 -33.68
CA TRP A 98 -20.66 -6.93 -34.10
C TRP A 98 -20.05 -7.98 -35.02
N LYS A 99 -19.95 -7.60 -36.30
CA LYS A 99 -19.30 -8.36 -37.36
C LYS A 99 -17.79 -8.34 -37.11
N THR A 100 -17.24 -9.49 -36.80
CA THR A 100 -15.80 -9.75 -36.86
C THR A 100 -15.35 -9.77 -38.32
N GLY A 101 -14.56 -8.78 -38.73
CA GLY A 101 -13.85 -8.81 -40.00
C GLY A 101 -12.57 -9.63 -39.87
N PRO A 102 -12.21 -10.47 -40.86
CA PRO A 102 -10.95 -11.21 -40.84
C PRO A 102 -9.78 -10.25 -41.16
N LYS A 103 -8.89 -10.02 -40.21
CA LYS A 103 -7.60 -9.36 -40.48
C LYS A 103 -6.58 -10.42 -40.87
N LEU A 104 -6.15 -10.33 -42.12
CA LEU A 104 -5.16 -11.16 -42.78
C LEU A 104 -3.83 -11.15 -42.02
N ILE A 105 -3.31 -12.37 -41.82
CA ILE A 105 -2.00 -12.72 -41.32
C ILE A 105 -0.98 -12.44 -42.44
N ALA A 106 0.07 -11.65 -42.16
CA ALA A 106 1.25 -11.55 -43.02
C ALA A 106 2.43 -12.24 -42.32
N PRO A 107 3.03 -13.31 -42.90
CA PRO A 107 4.20 -13.95 -42.34
C PRO A 107 5.47 -13.24 -42.80
N MET A 108 6.18 -12.57 -41.90
CA MET A 108 7.55 -12.14 -42.15
C MET A 108 8.50 -13.23 -41.68
N VAL A 109 8.84 -14.10 -42.63
CA VAL A 109 9.96 -15.05 -42.55
C VAL A 109 11.25 -14.26 -42.70
N LEU A 110 12.05 -14.13 -41.64
CA LEU A 110 13.44 -13.70 -41.73
C LEU A 110 14.33 -14.85 -41.24
N ILE A 111 14.84 -15.60 -42.21
CA ILE A 111 15.87 -16.61 -42.05
C ILE A 111 17.22 -15.90 -42.12
N THR A 112 17.99 -15.94 -41.03
CA THR A 112 19.45 -15.73 -41.07
C THR A 112 20.12 -16.88 -40.33
N LEU A 113 20.58 -17.84 -41.13
CA LEU A 113 21.57 -18.86 -40.81
C LEU A 113 22.95 -18.22 -40.73
N LEU A 114 23.81 -18.73 -39.81
CA LEU A 114 25.27 -18.96 -39.92
C LEU A 114 25.80 -19.22 -38.49
N THR A 115 25.74 -20.45 -37.96
CA THR A 115 26.79 -21.50 -37.97
C THR A 115 28.22 -21.02 -37.68
N GLY A 116 28.63 -21.13 -36.42
CA GLY A 116 30.03 -21.15 -36.00
C GLY A 116 30.23 -22.26 -34.96
N CYS A 117 30.70 -23.43 -35.40
CA CYS A 117 31.09 -24.53 -34.51
C CYS A 117 32.52 -24.29 -34.01
N SER A 118 32.67 -23.94 -32.73
CA SER A 118 33.93 -24.09 -32.01
C SER A 118 33.75 -25.16 -30.96
N SER A 119 34.27 -26.36 -31.23
CA SER A 119 34.37 -27.46 -30.28
C SER A 119 35.45 -27.14 -29.24
N GLY A 120 35.13 -26.22 -28.32
CA GLY A 120 35.83 -26.07 -27.05
C GLY A 120 35.11 -26.91 -26.01
N ASN A 121 35.85 -27.59 -25.15
CA ASN A 121 35.29 -28.40 -24.07
C ASN A 121 34.49 -27.51 -23.10
N ASP A 122 33.20 -27.33 -23.37
CA ASP A 122 32.24 -26.70 -22.48
C ASP A 122 32.01 -27.65 -21.30
N ARG A 123 32.95 -27.61 -20.35
CA ARG A 123 32.67 -27.97 -18.98
C ARG A 123 31.46 -27.13 -18.60
N LEU A 124 30.30 -27.77 -18.46
CA LEU A 124 29.14 -27.22 -17.77
C LEU A 124 29.60 -26.91 -16.35
N GLU A 125 30.30 -25.79 -16.18
CA GLU A 125 30.32 -25.11 -14.91
C GLU A 125 28.86 -24.75 -14.68
N VAL A 126 28.23 -25.55 -13.81
CA VAL A 126 27.00 -25.17 -13.14
C VAL A 126 27.33 -23.84 -12.50
N ARG A 127 27.03 -22.76 -13.23
CA ARG A 127 27.26 -21.40 -12.79
C ARG A 127 26.30 -21.22 -11.64
N GLU A 128 26.81 -21.44 -10.44
CA GLU A 128 26.09 -21.23 -9.20
C GLU A 128 25.42 -19.86 -9.35
N PRO A 129 24.07 -19.79 -9.28
CA PRO A 129 23.36 -18.56 -9.55
C PRO A 129 23.97 -17.48 -8.67
N ALA A 130 24.50 -16.43 -9.31
CA ALA A 130 25.18 -15.37 -8.60
C ALA A 130 24.27 -14.92 -7.46
N GLY A 131 24.71 -15.16 -6.22
CA GLY A 131 23.93 -14.80 -5.05
C GLY A 131 23.54 -13.32 -5.10
N PRO A 132 22.44 -12.92 -4.45
CA PRO A 132 22.02 -11.53 -4.42
C PRO A 132 23.20 -10.64 -3.99
N THR A 133 23.59 -9.72 -4.87
CA THR A 133 24.77 -8.84 -4.67
C THR A 133 24.54 -7.77 -3.61
N ALA A 134 23.28 -7.54 -3.22
CA ALA A 134 22.89 -6.58 -2.20
C ALA A 134 22.68 -7.27 -0.85
N SER A 135 23.02 -6.59 0.25
CA SER A 135 22.71 -7.08 1.58
C SER A 135 21.19 -7.11 1.82
N PRO A 136 20.68 -7.98 2.69
CA PRO A 136 19.25 -8.04 3.01
C PRO A 136 18.66 -6.68 3.41
N GLU A 137 19.39 -5.90 4.20
CA GLU A 137 18.97 -4.59 4.69
C GLU A 137 18.71 -3.60 3.54
N VAL A 138 19.55 -3.62 2.51
CA VAL A 138 19.39 -2.77 1.32
C VAL A 138 18.12 -3.17 0.57
N VAL A 139 17.91 -4.47 0.34
CA VAL A 139 16.72 -4.97 -0.37
C VAL A 139 15.43 -4.67 0.41
N ILE A 140 15.44 -4.88 1.73
CA ILE A 140 14.31 -4.56 2.61
C ILE A 140 14.03 -3.05 2.60
N GLY A 141 15.07 -2.23 2.69
CA GLY A 141 14.95 -0.77 2.64
C GLY A 141 14.34 -0.28 1.32
N HIS A 142 14.72 -0.89 0.19
CA HIS A 142 14.12 -0.61 -1.12
C HIS A 142 12.64 -1.00 -1.17
N ALA A 143 12.29 -2.20 -0.71
CA ALA A 143 10.90 -2.67 -0.67
C ALA A 143 10.02 -1.74 0.17
N LYS A 144 10.45 -1.45 1.41
CA LYS A 144 9.80 -0.49 2.31
C LYS A 144 9.65 0.89 1.67
N GLY A 145 10.73 1.43 1.11
CA GLY A 145 10.73 2.78 0.53
C GLY A 145 9.79 2.92 -0.68
N ARG A 146 9.67 1.88 -1.51
CA ARG A 146 8.70 1.82 -2.60
C ARG A 146 7.28 1.74 -2.06
N THR A 147 6.99 0.80 -1.15
CA THR A 147 5.65 0.61 -0.60
C THR A 147 5.13 1.86 0.12
N GLN A 148 5.95 2.47 0.98
CA GLN A 148 5.57 3.70 1.68
C GLN A 148 5.37 4.89 0.74
N ARG A 149 6.02 4.93 -0.43
CA ARG A 149 5.76 5.97 -1.42
C ARG A 149 4.35 5.85 -1.98
N THR A 150 3.95 4.65 -2.37
CA THR A 150 2.60 4.36 -2.86
C THR A 150 1.55 4.62 -1.77
N GLU A 151 1.81 4.25 -0.51
CA GLU A 151 0.91 4.58 0.61
C GLU A 151 0.64 6.08 0.71
N ARG A 152 1.68 6.92 0.52
CA ARG A 152 1.52 8.37 0.53
C ARG A 152 0.71 8.88 -0.66
N GLU A 153 0.91 8.33 -1.85
CA GLU A 153 0.08 8.67 -3.02
C GLU A 153 -1.40 8.35 -2.78
N ILE A 154 -1.72 7.20 -2.18
CA ILE A 154 -3.08 6.85 -1.79
C ILE A 154 -3.60 7.81 -0.71
N ALA A 155 -2.78 8.11 0.30
CA ALA A 155 -3.15 9.01 1.40
C ALA A 155 -3.44 10.45 0.92
N GLU A 156 -2.78 10.90 -0.15
CA GLU A 156 -2.94 12.24 -0.71
C GLU A 156 -4.30 12.47 -1.37
N VAL A 157 -4.97 11.40 -1.82
CA VAL A 157 -6.31 11.52 -2.42
C VAL A 157 -7.45 11.34 -1.42
N VAL A 158 -7.16 10.98 -0.17
CA VAL A 158 -8.18 10.86 0.88
C VAL A 158 -8.81 12.25 1.15
N PRO A 159 -10.15 12.38 1.04
CA PRO A 159 -10.86 13.62 1.31
C PRO A 159 -10.69 14.09 2.76
N GLU A 160 -10.75 15.41 2.97
CA GLU A 160 -10.74 16.04 4.31
C GLU A 160 -9.55 15.63 5.22
N ARG A 161 -8.46 15.12 4.62
CA ARG A 161 -7.27 14.77 5.37
C ARG A 161 -6.69 16.01 6.06
N SER A 162 -6.38 15.84 7.33
CA SER A 162 -5.72 16.85 8.17
C SER A 162 -4.27 16.48 8.46
N ARG A 163 -3.96 15.19 8.55
CA ARG A 163 -2.61 14.70 8.86
C ARG A 163 -2.40 13.29 8.30
N ILE A 164 -1.20 13.02 7.80
CA ILE A 164 -0.74 11.69 7.41
C ILE A 164 0.27 11.21 8.43
N ARG A 165 0.08 10.00 8.97
CA ARG A 165 0.97 9.34 9.93
C ARG A 165 1.50 8.04 9.31
N GLN A 166 2.61 8.15 8.59
CA GLN A 166 3.34 7.01 8.08
C GLN A 166 3.93 6.19 9.23
N GLN A 167 3.71 4.87 9.25
CA GLN A 167 4.42 4.01 10.20
C GLN A 167 5.89 3.92 9.78
N GLU A 168 6.79 4.28 10.70
CA GLU A 168 8.23 4.19 10.44
C GLU A 168 8.68 2.73 10.32
N LYS A 169 8.06 1.82 11.06
CA LYS A 169 8.42 0.40 11.09
C LYS A 169 7.27 -0.46 10.54
N GLY A 170 7.62 -1.54 9.87
CA GLY A 170 6.75 -2.62 9.42
C GLY A 170 7.24 -3.97 9.92
N THR A 171 6.71 -5.04 9.34
CA THR A 171 7.07 -6.44 9.66
C THR A 171 7.39 -7.18 8.37
N LEU A 172 8.32 -8.14 8.43
CA LEU A 172 8.58 -9.04 7.30
C LEU A 172 7.77 -10.33 7.42
N PHE A 173 7.09 -10.69 6.33
CA PHE A 173 6.35 -11.94 6.22
C PHE A 173 6.98 -12.87 5.17
N PRO A 174 6.97 -14.19 5.39
CA PRO A 174 7.30 -15.15 4.32
C PRO A 174 6.24 -15.09 3.23
N CYS A 175 6.68 -15.09 1.97
CA CYS A 175 5.77 -15.24 0.82
C CYS A 175 6.26 -16.26 -0.22
N GLY A 176 7.38 -16.93 0.07
CA GLY A 176 7.96 -18.00 -0.74
C GLY A 176 9.20 -18.57 -0.05
N GLU A 177 9.79 -19.60 -0.66
CA GLU A 177 11.09 -20.13 -0.22
C GLU A 177 12.17 -19.07 -0.45
N HIS A 178 12.87 -18.70 0.62
CA HIS A 178 13.87 -17.60 0.62
C HIS A 178 13.34 -16.26 0.10
N GLN A 179 12.03 -16.00 0.25
CA GLN A 179 11.41 -14.73 -0.12
C GLN A 179 10.67 -14.11 1.07
N ARG A 180 10.71 -12.78 1.12
CA ARG A 180 10.01 -11.97 2.11
C ARG A 180 9.19 -10.89 1.42
N GLN A 181 8.14 -10.46 2.10
CA GLN A 181 7.44 -9.21 1.82
C GLN A 181 7.55 -8.31 3.04
N TRP A 182 7.68 -7.00 2.82
CA TRP A 182 7.53 -6.01 3.87
C TRP A 182 6.07 -5.61 3.98
N ALA A 183 5.55 -5.52 5.19
CA ALA A 183 4.19 -5.08 5.45
C ALA A 183 4.16 -3.99 6.50
N GLY A 184 3.34 -2.96 6.27
CA GLY A 184 3.22 -1.83 7.17
C GLY A 184 1.92 -1.09 6.95
N GLY A 185 1.96 0.23 7.11
CA GLY A 185 0.83 1.05 6.77
C GLY A 185 0.99 2.53 7.09
N THR A 186 -0.06 3.25 6.74
CA THR A 186 -0.23 4.68 6.95
C THR A 186 -1.61 4.93 7.54
N ASP A 187 -1.65 5.78 8.55
CA ASP A 187 -2.90 6.24 9.14
C ASP A 187 -3.17 7.67 8.66
N VAL A 188 -4.30 7.89 8.00
CA VAL A 188 -4.72 9.21 7.52
C VAL A 188 -5.78 9.76 8.47
N VAL A 189 -5.46 10.85 9.15
CA VAL A 189 -6.39 11.53 10.07
C VAL A 189 -7.20 12.54 9.27
N VAL A 190 -8.52 12.47 9.37
CA VAL A 190 -9.48 13.37 8.71
C VAL A 190 -10.16 14.31 9.71
N THR A 191 -10.76 15.40 9.25
CA THR A 191 -11.39 16.41 10.13
C THR A 191 -12.64 15.90 10.84
N GLY A 192 -13.41 15.02 10.18
CA GLY A 192 -14.64 14.42 10.68
C GLY A 192 -14.59 12.90 10.76
N GLU A 193 -15.75 12.27 10.88
CA GLU A 193 -15.89 10.84 10.59
C GLU A 193 -15.81 10.67 9.05
N PRO A 194 -14.86 9.89 8.51
CA PRO A 194 -14.73 9.67 7.08
C PRO A 194 -15.95 8.94 6.53
N ASP A 195 -16.52 9.52 5.48
CA ASP A 195 -17.44 8.83 4.59
C ASP A 195 -16.64 7.82 3.76
N MET A 196 -16.69 6.55 4.16
CA MET A 196 -15.89 5.50 3.50
C MET A 196 -16.33 5.23 2.07
N ASP A 197 -17.61 5.45 1.72
CA ASP A 197 -18.06 5.33 0.33
C ASP A 197 -17.42 6.42 -0.53
N ALA A 198 -17.36 7.66 -0.02
CA ALA A 198 -16.67 8.76 -0.69
C ALA A 198 -15.16 8.53 -0.80
N VAL A 199 -14.51 8.01 0.26
CA VAL A 199 -13.09 7.65 0.24
C VAL A 199 -12.81 6.61 -0.84
N VAL A 200 -13.56 5.51 -0.86
CA VAL A 200 -13.40 4.43 -1.85
C VAL A 200 -13.62 4.92 -3.28
N ALA A 201 -14.65 5.75 -3.50
CA ALA A 201 -14.95 6.28 -4.83
C ALA A 201 -13.82 7.17 -5.39
N VAL A 202 -13.22 8.01 -4.54
CA VAL A 202 -12.10 8.88 -4.96
C VAL A 202 -10.83 8.06 -5.22
N VAL A 203 -10.52 7.09 -4.37
CA VAL A 203 -9.37 6.20 -4.57
C VAL A 203 -9.55 5.36 -5.84
N GLU A 204 -10.73 4.79 -6.08
CA GLU A 204 -11.04 4.07 -7.33
C GLU A 204 -10.84 4.96 -8.56
N GLN A 205 -11.37 6.19 -8.52
CA GLN A 205 -11.25 7.13 -9.64
C GLN A 205 -9.78 7.43 -9.99
N GLU A 206 -8.91 7.60 -8.99
CA GLU A 206 -7.48 7.88 -9.20
C GLU A 206 -6.72 6.64 -9.71
N TRP A 207 -7.12 5.43 -9.29
CA TRP A 207 -6.31 4.22 -9.49
C TRP A 207 -6.79 3.29 -10.61
N ALA A 208 -8.09 3.29 -10.97
CA ALA A 208 -8.67 2.34 -11.93
C ALA A 208 -8.08 2.41 -13.36
N GLY A 209 -7.39 3.51 -13.70
CA GLY A 209 -6.72 3.68 -15.01
C GLY A 209 -5.23 3.37 -15.02
N ARG A 210 -4.61 3.06 -13.87
CA ARG A 210 -3.16 2.86 -13.77
C ARG A 210 -2.78 1.47 -14.29
N SER A 211 -1.86 1.41 -15.24
CA SER A 211 -1.39 0.13 -15.81
C SER A 211 -0.69 -0.72 -14.75
N GLY A 212 -0.99 -2.03 -14.72
CA GLY A 212 -0.38 -2.97 -13.78
C GLY A 212 -1.07 -3.02 -12.40
N TRP A 213 -2.17 -2.27 -12.22
CA TRP A 213 -2.93 -2.27 -10.98
C TRP A 213 -4.31 -2.89 -11.17
N ALA A 214 -4.68 -3.75 -10.24
CA ALA A 214 -6.01 -4.31 -10.06
C ALA A 214 -6.69 -3.62 -8.87
N ILE A 215 -7.99 -3.40 -8.99
CA ILE A 215 -8.82 -2.76 -7.98
C ILE A 215 -9.98 -3.68 -7.63
N ASP A 216 -10.19 -3.93 -6.36
CA ASP A 216 -11.33 -4.70 -5.84
C ASP A 216 -12.03 -3.93 -4.71
N LYS A 217 -13.34 -3.75 -4.82
CA LYS A 217 -14.16 -3.04 -3.83
C LYS A 217 -14.92 -4.04 -3.02
N ARG A 218 -14.88 -3.87 -1.69
CA ARG A 218 -15.52 -4.78 -0.74
C ARG A 218 -16.23 -4.00 0.36
N GLN A 219 -16.86 -4.74 1.24
CA GLN A 219 -17.32 -4.24 2.52
C GLN A 219 -16.62 -5.02 3.63
N ASP A 220 -16.29 -4.33 4.72
CA ASP A 220 -15.77 -4.99 5.91
C ASP A 220 -16.88 -5.73 6.70
N THR A 221 -16.52 -6.32 7.84
CA THR A 221 -17.46 -7.09 8.66
C THR A 221 -18.60 -6.27 9.27
N VAL A 222 -18.50 -4.94 9.28
CA VAL A 222 -19.54 -4.03 9.77
C VAL A 222 -20.28 -3.32 8.64
N GLY A 223 -19.99 -3.67 7.37
CA GLY A 223 -20.66 -3.16 6.19
C GLY A 223 -20.09 -1.87 5.62
N LEU A 224 -18.94 -1.39 6.13
CA LEU A 224 -18.29 -0.18 5.61
C LEU A 224 -17.49 -0.52 4.35
N ALA A 225 -17.50 0.40 3.38
CA ALA A 225 -16.77 0.23 2.13
C ALA A 225 -15.25 0.16 2.36
N THR A 226 -14.60 -0.73 1.62
CA THR A 226 -13.14 -0.87 1.55
C THR A 226 -12.71 -1.04 0.10
N ILE A 227 -11.44 -0.75 -0.17
CA ILE A 227 -10.84 -0.94 -1.49
C ILE A 227 -9.46 -1.58 -1.36
N ASP A 228 -9.28 -2.68 -2.09
CA ASP A 228 -8.02 -3.37 -2.28
C ASP A 228 -7.41 -2.92 -3.61
N ILE A 229 -6.15 -2.50 -3.58
CA ILE A 229 -5.36 -2.12 -4.76
C ILE A 229 -4.15 -3.04 -4.79
N SER A 230 -3.95 -3.78 -5.88
CA SER A 230 -2.84 -4.74 -5.94
C SER A 230 -2.22 -4.83 -7.32
N THR A 231 -1.02 -5.36 -7.37
CA THR A 231 -0.33 -5.76 -8.60
C THR A 231 -0.33 -7.28 -8.71
N ASP A 232 0.06 -7.77 -9.86
CA ASP A 232 0.27 -9.18 -10.18
C ASP A 232 1.53 -9.78 -9.52
N ASP A 233 2.45 -8.95 -9.01
CA ASP A 233 3.65 -9.38 -8.27
C ASP A 233 3.47 -9.47 -6.74
N GLY A 234 2.23 -9.27 -6.26
CA GLY A 234 1.87 -9.41 -4.84
C GLY A 234 1.99 -8.13 -4.01
N GLU A 235 2.34 -6.99 -4.62
CA GLU A 235 2.18 -5.68 -3.96
C GLU A 235 0.69 -5.41 -3.72
N GLY A 236 0.34 -4.90 -2.54
CA GLY A 236 -1.06 -4.75 -2.14
C GLY A 236 -1.28 -3.62 -1.14
N TYR A 237 -2.44 -2.98 -1.23
CA TYR A 237 -2.89 -1.90 -0.36
C TYR A 237 -4.38 -2.07 -0.06
N LEU A 238 -4.72 -2.16 1.22
CA LEU A 238 -6.10 -2.14 1.70
C LEU A 238 -6.39 -0.78 2.34
N VAL A 239 -7.31 -0.04 1.75
CA VAL A 239 -7.86 1.19 2.32
C VAL A 239 -9.16 0.87 3.05
N SER A 240 -9.21 1.19 4.34
CA SER A 240 -10.29 0.79 5.23
C SER A 240 -10.50 1.81 6.36
N ARG A 241 -11.58 1.63 7.11
CA ARG A 241 -11.86 2.45 8.28
C ARG A 241 -10.85 2.21 9.39
N GLY A 242 -10.39 3.31 9.99
CA GLY A 242 -9.57 3.31 11.19
C GLY A 242 -10.26 2.72 12.41
N THR A 243 -9.49 2.15 13.34
CA THR A 243 -9.99 1.83 14.70
C THR A 243 -10.30 3.10 15.50
N GLU A 244 -9.63 4.21 15.18
CA GLU A 244 -9.95 5.54 15.67
C GLU A 244 -11.02 6.21 14.79
N VAL A 245 -11.97 6.91 15.42
CA VAL A 245 -13.16 7.51 14.75
C VAL A 245 -12.80 8.55 13.67
N ARG A 246 -11.57 9.04 13.58
CA ARG A 246 -11.19 10.01 12.54
C ARG A 246 -10.06 9.55 11.66
N THR A 247 -9.92 8.23 11.52
CA THR A 247 -8.79 7.67 10.80
C THR A 247 -9.27 6.79 9.65
N VAL A 248 -8.55 6.86 8.54
CA VAL A 248 -8.55 5.91 7.44
C VAL A 248 -7.23 5.16 7.49
N HIS A 249 -7.28 3.83 7.53
CA HIS A 249 -6.11 2.96 7.53
C HIS A 249 -5.76 2.55 6.11
N ILE A 250 -4.51 2.72 5.74
CA ILE A 250 -3.90 2.14 4.54
C ILE A 250 -2.95 1.05 5.04
N ARG A 251 -3.32 -0.21 4.87
CA ARG A 251 -2.45 -1.36 5.17
C ARG A 251 -1.80 -1.84 3.90
N SER A 252 -0.52 -2.14 3.96
CA SER A 252 0.27 -2.39 2.75
C SER A 252 1.12 -3.65 2.85
N SER A 253 1.41 -4.22 1.69
CA SER A 253 2.43 -5.24 1.48
C SER A 253 3.23 -4.91 0.23
N SER A 254 4.55 -5.04 0.31
CA SER A 254 5.43 -4.98 -0.86
C SER A 254 5.26 -6.23 -1.73
N SER A 255 5.70 -6.16 -2.99
CA SER A 255 6.01 -7.36 -3.76
C SER A 255 7.01 -8.25 -3.01
N CYS A 256 6.99 -9.55 -3.29
CA CYS A 256 7.98 -10.48 -2.77
C CYS A 256 9.37 -10.16 -3.28
N PHE A 257 10.36 -10.20 -2.39
CA PHE A 257 11.77 -10.05 -2.74
C PHE A 257 12.60 -11.19 -2.15
N ALA A 258 13.66 -11.56 -2.88
CA ALA A 258 14.58 -12.61 -2.45
C ALA A 258 15.44 -12.12 -1.28
N VAL A 259 15.65 -13.00 -0.31
CA VAL A 259 16.62 -12.84 0.77
C VAL A 259 17.54 -14.07 0.80
N PRO A 260 18.79 -13.95 1.26
CA PRO A 260 19.65 -15.12 1.46
C PRO A 260 19.00 -16.17 2.37
N GLU A 261 19.29 -17.45 2.15
CA GLU A 261 18.75 -18.56 2.96
C GLU A 261 19.02 -18.38 4.46
N VAL A 262 20.21 -17.87 4.79
CA VAL A 262 20.64 -17.60 6.17
C VAL A 262 19.91 -16.41 6.82
N PHE A 263 19.04 -15.71 6.10
CA PHE A 263 18.28 -14.60 6.63
C PHE A 263 17.07 -15.07 7.45
N PHE A 264 17.27 -15.11 8.76
CA PHE A 264 16.23 -15.39 9.75
C PHE A 264 15.47 -14.14 10.21
N GLY A 265 15.75 -12.98 9.62
CA GLY A 265 15.32 -11.67 10.11
C GLY A 265 13.80 -11.51 10.23
N GLY A 266 13.26 -11.96 11.35
CA GLY A 266 12.00 -11.48 11.91
C GLY A 266 12.24 -10.23 12.74
N GLY A 267 11.27 -9.34 12.80
CA GLY A 267 11.38 -8.11 13.59
C GLY A 267 10.62 -6.94 12.99
N ALA A 268 10.79 -5.78 13.62
CA ALA A 268 10.26 -4.51 13.16
C ALA A 268 11.28 -3.81 12.25
N TRP A 269 10.90 -3.50 11.01
CA TRP A 269 11.78 -3.00 9.94
C TRP A 269 11.33 -1.65 9.38
#